data_AF-G2IQG0-F1
#
_entry.id   AF-G2IQG0-F1
#
_cell.length_a   1.000
_cell.length_b   1.000
_cell.length_c   1.000
_cell.angle_alpha   90.00
_cell.angle_beta   90.00
_cell.angle_gamma   90.00
#
_symmetry.space_group_name_H-M   'P 1'
#
loop_
_entity.id
_entity.type
_entity.pdbx_description
1 polymer ?
#
loop_
_entity_poly.entity_id
_entity_poly.type
_entity_poly.pdbx_seq_one_letter_code
_entity_poly.pdbx_strand_id
1 'polypeptide(L)'
;MTDRPGLDDHRQAQFAWARFRRIMWWMAAFGLAVGLVVAGLLWVFRGPLPLLFLGMTIAGVWSTIMMAALLMGLMFLSSGTGHDDQVDDRISPEVLDDD
;
A
#
# COMPACT_ATOMS: atom_id res chain seq x y z
N MET A 1 9.46 -13.55 -30.17
CA MET A 1 8.53 -13.68 -29.03
C MET A 1 9.32 -13.34 -27.78
N THR A 2 9.37 -12.05 -27.44
CA THR A 2 10.04 -11.57 -26.23
C THR A 2 9.08 -11.76 -25.07
N ASP A 3 9.31 -12.80 -24.28
CA ASP A 3 8.61 -13.09 -23.04
C ASP A 3 8.89 -11.92 -22.07
N ARG A 4 7.96 -10.96 -21.99
CA ARG A 4 8.08 -9.82 -21.08
C ARG A 4 7.71 -10.35 -19.68
N PRO A 5 8.62 -10.32 -18.70
CA PRO A 5 8.38 -10.94 -17.40
C PRO A 5 7.28 -10.19 -16.67
N GLY A 6 6.08 -10.76 -16.66
CA GLY A 6 4.97 -10.38 -15.78
C GLY A 6 5.13 -11.01 -14.39
N LEU A 7 4.11 -10.90 -13.55
CA LEU A 7 4.06 -11.49 -12.19
C LEU A 7 4.31 -13.01 -12.10
N ASP A 8 4.28 -13.72 -13.23
CA ASP A 8 4.67 -15.13 -13.33
C ASP A 8 6.19 -15.33 -13.10
N ASP A 9 6.99 -14.27 -13.28
CA ASP A 9 8.38 -14.24 -12.82
C ASP A 9 8.43 -14.01 -11.31
N HIS A 10 8.60 -15.12 -10.60
CA HIS A 10 8.72 -15.21 -9.15
C HIS A 10 9.79 -14.25 -8.58
N ARG A 11 10.79 -13.81 -9.36
CA ARG A 11 11.80 -12.84 -8.93
C ARG A 11 11.28 -11.40 -8.93
N GLN A 12 10.48 -11.03 -9.92
CA GLN A 12 9.93 -9.68 -10.04
C GLN A 12 8.85 -9.41 -8.97
N ALA A 13 7.98 -10.40 -8.73
CA ALA A 13 6.97 -10.35 -7.66
C ALA A 13 7.60 -10.20 -6.26
N GLN A 14 8.69 -10.92 -5.97
CA GLN A 14 9.41 -10.82 -4.71
C GLN A 14 9.99 -9.41 -4.47
N PHE A 15 10.55 -8.79 -5.51
CA PHE A 15 11.12 -7.45 -5.41
C PHE A 15 10.03 -6.39 -5.12
N ALA A 16 8.91 -6.46 -5.83
CA ALA A 16 7.77 -5.57 -5.60
C ALA A 16 7.20 -5.70 -4.17
N TRP A 17 7.05 -6.95 -3.70
CA TRP A 17 6.57 -7.23 -2.34
C TRP A 17 7.53 -6.76 -1.24
N ALA A 18 8.84 -6.93 -1.43
CA ALA A 18 9.84 -6.44 -0.48
C ALA A 18 9.76 -4.91 -0.33
N ARG A 19 9.60 -4.20 -1.45
CA ARG A 19 9.43 -2.74 -1.44
C ARG A 19 8.15 -2.32 -0.72
N PHE A 20 7.02 -2.96 -1.04
CA PHE A 20 5.74 -2.69 -0.38
C PHE A 20 5.86 -2.85 1.14
N ARG A 21 6.41 -3.98 1.61
CA ARG A 21 6.58 -4.22 3.06
C ARG A 21 7.49 -3.19 3.74
N ARG A 22 8.54 -2.73 3.06
CA ARG A 22 9.41 -1.67 3.58
C ARG A 22 8.64 -0.37 3.77
N ILE A 23 7.82 0.03 2.78
CA ILE A 23 6.99 1.24 2.88
C ILE A 23 5.95 1.09 4.00
N MET A 24 5.27 -0.05 4.08
CA MET A 24 4.29 -0.32 5.13
C MET A 24 4.90 -0.28 6.53
N TRP A 25 6.14 -0.74 6.71
CA TRP A 25 6.87 -0.62 7.97
C TRP A 25 7.12 0.84 8.37
N TRP A 26 7.54 1.67 7.41
CA TRP A 26 7.72 3.11 7.66
C TRP A 26 6.40 3.81 7.97
N MET A 27 5.32 3.46 7.27
CA MET A 27 3.97 3.97 7.54
C MET A 27 3.45 3.52 8.91
N ALA A 28 3.73 2.30 9.33
CA ALA A 28 3.36 1.81 10.65
C ALA A 28 4.09 2.57 11.76
N ALA A 29 5.40 2.81 11.61
CA ALA A 29 6.17 3.60 12.55
C ALA A 29 5.68 5.06 12.61
N PHE A 30 5.42 5.68 11.45
CA PHE A 30 4.89 7.03 11.37
C PHE A 30 3.50 7.14 11.99
N GLY A 31 2.57 6.26 11.63
CA GLY A 31 1.22 6.24 12.18
C GLY A 31 1.22 6.04 13.70
N LEU A 32 2.15 5.24 14.22
CA LEU A 32 2.27 4.99 15.65
C LEU A 32 2.78 6.25 16.36
N ALA A 33 3.78 6.92 15.78
CA ALA A 33 4.27 8.21 16.29
C ALA A 33 3.16 9.26 16.32
N VAL A 34 2.35 9.36 15.26
CA VAL A 34 1.18 10.27 15.22
C VAL A 34 0.18 9.91 16.31
N GLY A 35 -0.17 8.62 16.46
CA GLY A 35 -1.07 8.17 17.52
C GLY A 35 -0.56 8.53 18.92
N LEU A 36 0.73 8.34 19.18
CA LEU A 36 1.37 8.70 20.46
C LEU A 36 1.37 10.22 20.70
N VAL A 37 1.60 11.02 19.66
CA VAL A 37 1.50 12.50 19.76
C VAL A 37 0.08 12.92 20.10
N VAL A 38 -0.93 12.39 19.41
CA VAL A 38 -2.34 12.68 19.70
C VAL A 38 -2.71 12.29 21.13
N ALA A 39 -2.29 11.10 21.56
CA ALA A 39 -2.45 10.63 22.93
C ALA A 39 -1.79 11.56 23.97
N GLY A 40 -0.54 11.96 23.73
CA GLY A 40 0.17 12.88 24.60
C GLY A 40 -0.51 14.25 24.69
N LEU A 41 -0.98 14.79 23.57
CA LEU A 41 -1.74 16.04 23.53
C LEU A 41 -3.04 15.93 24.33
N LEU A 42 -3.79 14.84 24.17
CA LEU A 42 -5.02 14.61 24.93
C LEU A 42 -4.76 14.55 26.45
N TRP A 43 -3.67 13.90 26.86
CA TRP A 43 -3.30 13.82 28.26
C TRP A 43 -2.93 15.19 28.84
N VAL A 44 -2.20 16.02 28.08
CA VAL A 44 -1.82 17.38 28.50
C VAL A 44 -3.05 18.31 28.60
N PHE A 45 -3.95 18.29 27.63
CA PHE A 45 -5.09 19.23 27.59
C PHE A 45 -6.29 18.81 28.44
N ARG A 46 -6.53 17.50 28.61
CA ARG A 46 -7.71 16.99 29.31
C ARG A 46 -7.40 16.47 30.72
N GLY A 47 -6.11 16.31 31.06
CA GLY A 47 -5.68 15.68 32.29
C GLY A 47 -5.65 14.15 32.19
N PRO A 48 -5.56 13.43 33.33
CA PRO A 48 -5.40 11.98 33.33
C PRO A 48 -6.64 11.27 32.79
N LEU A 49 -6.49 10.67 31.61
CA LEU A 49 -7.49 9.85 30.94
C LEU A 49 -7.24 8.35 31.21
N PRO A 50 -8.29 7.49 31.17
CA PRO A 50 -8.12 6.05 31.30
C PRO A 50 -7.15 5.47 30.25
N LEU A 51 -6.28 4.55 30.66
CA LEU A 51 -5.27 3.94 29.78
C LEU A 51 -5.90 3.25 28.55
N LEU A 52 -7.05 2.58 28.73
CA LEU A 52 -7.80 1.98 27.63
C LEU A 52 -8.25 3.01 26.60
N PHE A 53 -8.73 4.18 27.03
CA PHE A 53 -9.14 5.26 26.13
C PHE A 53 -7.95 5.77 25.29
N LEU A 54 -6.79 5.92 25.93
CA LEU A 54 -5.57 6.33 25.24
C LEU A 54 -5.12 5.29 24.21
N GLY A 55 -5.13 4.01 24.60
CA GLY A 55 -4.82 2.89 23.72
C GLY A 55 -5.76 2.80 22.52
N MET A 56 -7.07 2.96 22.73
CA MET A 56 -8.07 2.98 21.65
C MET A 56 -7.88 4.17 20.73
N THR A 57 -7.48 5.33 21.26
CA THR A 57 -7.18 6.52 20.45
C THR A 57 -5.97 6.28 19.54
N ILE A 58 -4.87 5.78 20.10
CA ILE A 58 -3.66 5.42 19.34
C ILE A 58 -4.00 4.40 18.28
N ALA A 59 -4.71 3.33 18.66
CA ALA A 59 -5.11 2.27 17.75
C ALA A 59 -6.02 2.78 16.62
N GLY A 60 -6.97 3.67 16.94
CA GLY A 60 -7.86 4.28 15.95
C GLY A 60 -7.12 5.13 14.93
N VAL A 61 -6.28 6.06 15.40
CA VAL A 61 -5.46 6.93 14.54
C VAL A 61 -4.47 6.11 13.70
N TRP A 62 -3.81 5.14 14.31
CA TRP A 62 -2.88 4.26 13.61
C TRP A 62 -3.58 3.43 12.53
N SER A 63 -4.75 2.85 12.85
CA SER A 63 -5.50 2.00 11.92
C SER A 63 -6.00 2.77 10.70
N THR A 64 -6.46 4.02 10.85
CA THR A 64 -6.92 4.82 9.72
C THR A 64 -5.78 5.17 8.77
N ILE A 65 -4.61 5.56 9.31
CA ILE A 65 -3.41 5.83 8.53
C ILE A 65 -2.96 4.55 7.81
N MET A 66 -2.91 3.43 8.51
CA MET A 66 -2.51 2.15 7.94
C MET A 66 -3.48 1.66 6.87
N MET A 67 -4.78 1.86 7.05
CA MET A 67 -5.79 1.55 6.04
C MET A 67 -5.54 2.37 4.77
N ALA A 68 -5.36 3.69 4.91
CA ALA A 68 -5.06 4.56 3.78
C ALA A 68 -3.75 4.15 3.06
N ALA A 69 -2.68 3.87 3.82
CA ALA A 69 -1.41 3.42 3.28
C ALA A 69 -1.53 2.05 2.58
N LEU A 70 -2.30 1.13 3.14
CA LEU A 70 -2.53 -0.20 2.56
C LEU A 70 -3.28 -0.08 1.23
N LEU A 71 -4.34 0.72 1.17
CA LEU A 71 -5.10 0.94 -0.06
C LEU A 71 -4.22 1.57 -1.15
N MET A 72 -3.47 2.61 -0.81
CA MET A 72 -2.54 3.26 -1.73
C MET A 72 -1.44 2.29 -2.21
N GLY A 73 -0.88 1.51 -1.29
CA GLY A 73 0.17 0.55 -1.61
C GLY A 73 -0.32 -0.62 -2.48
N LEU A 74 -1.54 -1.11 -2.24
CA LEU A 74 -2.17 -2.12 -3.10
C LEU A 74 -2.48 -1.56 -4.49
N MET A 75 -2.92 -0.31 -4.60
CA MET A 75 -3.12 0.36 -5.89
C MET A 75 -1.82 0.40 -6.70
N PHE A 76 -0.69 0.73 -6.08
CA PHE A 76 0.62 0.72 -6.74
C PHE A 76 1.10 -0.67 -7.12
N LEU A 77 0.80 -1.68 -6.31
CA LEU A 77 1.10 -3.06 -6.67
C LEU A 77 0.22 -3.51 -7.84
N SER A 78 -1.03 -3.07 -7.90
CA SER A 78 -1.95 -3.41 -8.98
C SER A 78 -1.51 -2.84 -10.34
N SER A 79 -0.95 -1.63 -10.38
CA SER A 79 -0.49 -1.01 -11.64
C SER A 79 0.93 -1.44 -12.04
N GLY A 80 1.80 -1.73 -11.08
CA GLY A 80 3.22 -2.05 -11.34
C GLY A 80 3.50 -3.48 -11.81
N THR A 81 2.49 -4.33 -11.94
CA THR A 81 2.63 -5.78 -12.21
C THR A 81 2.54 -6.17 -13.67
N GLY A 82 2.48 -5.19 -14.58
CA GLY A 82 2.51 -5.42 -16.03
C GLY A 82 1.21 -5.99 -16.61
N HIS A 83 0.10 -5.96 -15.87
CA HIS A 83 -1.19 -6.42 -16.38
C HIS A 83 -1.70 -5.52 -17.52
N ASP A 84 -1.52 -4.20 -17.39
CA ASP A 84 -2.01 -3.23 -18.35
C ASP A 84 -1.13 -3.18 -19.63
N ASP A 85 0.17 -3.45 -19.51
CA ASP A 85 1.09 -3.53 -20.65
C ASP A 85 0.87 -4.77 -21.54
N GLN A 86 0.19 -5.82 -21.04
CA GLN A 86 -0.10 -7.04 -21.80
C GLN A 86 -1.35 -6.94 -22.69
N VAL A 87 -2.18 -5.89 -22.52
CA VAL A 87 -3.43 -5.73 -23.29
C VAL A 87 -3.19 -5.09 -24.66
N ASP A 88 -2.14 -4.27 -24.80
CA ASP A 88 -1.84 -3.53 -26.05
C ASP A 88 -1.29 -4.42 -27.19
N ASP A 89 -0.79 -5.62 -26.88
CA ASP A 89 -0.26 -6.57 -27.89
C ASP A 89 -1.36 -7.42 -28.57
N ARG A 90 -2.64 -7.18 -28.26
CA ARG A 90 -3.76 -8.03 -28.71
C ARG A 90 -4.50 -7.53 -29.96
N ILE A 91 -4.12 -6.39 -30.53
CA ILE A 91 -4.57 -5.98 -31.86
C ILE A 91 -3.63 -6.62 -32.89
N SER A 92 -3.85 -7.91 -33.17
CA SER A 92 -3.18 -8.60 -34.26
C SER A 92 -3.47 -7.87 -35.59
N PRO A 93 -2.46 -7.55 -36.41
CA PRO A 93 -2.64 -6.97 -37.75
C PRO A 93 -3.51 -7.84 -38.69
N GLU A 94 -3.72 -9.11 -38.35
CA GLU A 94 -4.51 -10.07 -39.13
C GLU A 94 -6.00 -9.72 -39.27
N VAL A 95 -6.53 -8.76 -38.51
CA VAL A 95 -7.93 -8.27 -38.64
C VAL A 95 -8.04 -7.05 -39.57
N LEU A 96 -6.91 -6.41 -39.93
CA LEU A 96 -6.89 -5.19 -40.75
C LEU A 96 -6.60 -5.45 -42.25
N ASP A 97 -6.51 -6.70 -42.68
CA ASP A 97 -6.12 -7.09 -44.05
C ASP A 97 -7.27 -7.71 -44.88
N ASP A 98 -8.52 -7.53 -44.46
CA ASP A 98 -9.71 -7.83 -45.28
C ASP A 98 -10.15 -6.57 -46.06
N ASP A 99 -9.44 -6.26 -47.15
CA ASP A 99 -9.93 -5.55 -48.35
C ASP A 99 -8.94 -5.69 -49.54
#